data_AF-A0A947X6N7-F1
#
_entry.id   AF-A0A947X6N7-F1
#
_cell.length_a   1.000
_cell.length_b   1.000
_cell.length_c   1.000
_cell.angle_alpha   90.00
_cell.angle_beta   90.00
_cell.angle_gamma   90.00
#
_symmetry.space_group_name_H-M   'P 1'
#
loop_
_entity.id
_entity.type
_entity.pdbx_description
1 polymer ?
#
loop_
_entity_poly.entity_id
_entity_poly.type
_entity_poly.pdbx_seq_one_letter_code
_entity_poly.pdbx_strand_id
1 'polypeptide(L)'
;LAIGPFLKWGQVRYILPIIPFLAIVAGYGFSYLLEHIFVKNLRNSLAVIFCLLFLFTPLYWDLSLLKPNTYVLAKNWIESNLPGGEMIINFELDNRLILNENKESLILLSEFMPKSVSARERYLLTLDEKEYPQPNYFILYRPEKMPENFLSQNQFNYLITYWWTNQENEIAKEKISKLNYNLELIQRFYPNEVGIDLTDLVNEMRQPLQLLKNIRYTGPYIEIYKIN
;
A
#
# COMPACT_ATOMS: atom_id res chain seq x y z
N LEU A 1 -19.06 -17.54 -0.61
CA LEU A 1 -20.14 -16.86 -1.37
C LEU A 1 -19.61 -16.50 -2.75
N ALA A 2 -20.16 -17.11 -3.81
CA ALA A 2 -19.72 -16.97 -5.21
C ALA A 2 -20.45 -15.81 -5.93
N ILE A 3 -20.38 -14.59 -5.40
CA ILE A 3 -20.94 -13.38 -6.05
C ILE A 3 -19.88 -12.66 -6.92
N GLY A 4 -18.61 -13.04 -6.78
CA GLY A 4 -17.47 -12.44 -7.50
C GLY A 4 -17.62 -12.26 -9.02
N PRO A 5 -18.27 -13.17 -9.79
CA PRO A 5 -18.41 -12.98 -11.22
C PRO A 5 -19.45 -11.93 -11.64
N PHE A 6 -20.43 -11.63 -10.77
CA PHE A 6 -21.50 -10.67 -11.05
C PHE A 6 -21.12 -9.23 -10.67
N LEU A 7 -20.22 -9.07 -9.70
CA LEU A 7 -19.61 -7.78 -9.34
C LEU A 7 -18.33 -7.55 -10.14
N LYS A 8 -18.43 -7.71 -11.45
CA LYS A 8 -17.35 -7.37 -12.37
C LYS A 8 -17.28 -5.83 -12.44
N TRP A 9 -16.21 -5.27 -11.88
CA TRP A 9 -15.75 -3.88 -12.04
C TRP A 9 -16.53 -2.83 -11.26
N GLY A 10 -15.99 -2.43 -10.10
CA GLY A 10 -16.38 -1.18 -9.44
C GLY A 10 -16.95 -1.38 -8.04
N GLN A 11 -16.04 -1.37 -7.06
CA GLN A 11 -16.29 -1.19 -5.63
C GLN A 11 -16.87 -2.41 -4.88
N VAL A 12 -15.95 -3.22 -4.35
CA VAL A 12 -16.15 -4.09 -3.18
C VAL A 12 -16.93 -3.37 -2.06
N ARG A 13 -16.87 -2.03 -2.01
CA ARG A 13 -17.62 -1.16 -1.08
C ARG A 13 -19.15 -1.29 -1.17
N TYR A 14 -19.72 -1.70 -2.31
CA TYR A 14 -21.17 -1.84 -2.45
C TYR A 14 -21.74 -3.07 -1.75
N ILE A 15 -20.92 -4.03 -1.31
CA ILE A 15 -21.41 -5.15 -0.51
C ILE A 15 -21.76 -4.72 0.92
N LEU A 16 -21.16 -3.64 1.43
CA LEU A 16 -21.27 -3.24 2.83
C LEU A 16 -22.72 -3.08 3.31
N PRO A 17 -23.64 -2.43 2.56
CA PRO A 17 -25.03 -2.32 2.99
C PRO A 17 -25.80 -3.65 2.99
N ILE A 18 -25.34 -4.63 2.21
CA ILE A 18 -25.98 -5.95 2.07
C ILE A 18 -25.52 -6.90 3.19
N ILE A 19 -24.34 -6.69 3.79
CA ILE A 19 -23.77 -7.54 4.84
C ILE A 19 -24.74 -7.80 6.01
N PRO A 20 -25.45 -6.81 6.59
CA PRO A 20 -26.38 -7.06 7.69
C PRO A 20 -27.51 -8.04 7.32
N PHE A 21 -28.06 -7.92 6.11
CA PHE A 21 -29.11 -8.83 5.63
C PHE A 21 -28.57 -10.25 5.43
N LEU A 22 -27.37 -10.38 4.86
CA LEU A 22 -26.70 -11.68 4.74
C LEU A 22 -26.41 -12.29 6.10
N ALA A 23 -26.02 -11.49 7.10
CA ALA A 23 -25.79 -11.95 8.45
C ALA A 23 -27.09 -12.46 9.12
N ILE A 24 -28.21 -11.78 8.93
CA ILE A 24 -29.53 -12.22 9.42
C ILE A 24 -29.93 -13.54 8.76
N VAL A 25 -29.83 -13.65 7.43
CA VAL A 25 -30.17 -14.88 6.69
C VAL A 25 -29.27 -16.04 7.11
N ALA A 26 -27.96 -15.79 7.27
CA ALA A 26 -27.01 -16.79 7.75
C ALA A 26 -27.32 -17.24 9.18
N GLY A 27 -27.63 -16.30 10.08
CA GLY A 27 -28.00 -16.60 11.47
C GLY A 27 -29.29 -17.41 11.57
N TYR A 28 -30.32 -17.05 10.80
CA TYR A 28 -31.57 -17.81 10.74
C TYR A 28 -31.36 -19.22 10.19
N GLY A 29 -30.66 -19.35 9.05
CA GLY A 29 -30.35 -20.66 8.46
C GLY A 29 -29.54 -21.54 9.40
N PHE A 30 -28.59 -20.96 10.12
CA PHE A 30 -27.81 -21.69 11.13
C PHE A 30 -28.66 -22.15 12.32
N SER A 31 -29.54 -21.28 12.84
CA SER A 31 -30.48 -21.63 13.91
C SER A 31 -31.39 -22.80 13.49
N TYR A 32 -31.94 -22.72 12.27
CA TYR A 32 -32.79 -23.77 11.71
C TYR A 32 -32.05 -25.12 11.62
N LEU A 33 -30.80 -25.14 11.18
CA LEU A 33 -29.99 -26.36 11.14
C LEU A 33 -29.74 -26.94 12.53
N LEU A 34 -29.50 -26.10 13.54
CA LEU A 34 -29.26 -26.54 14.91
C LEU A 34 -30.51 -27.11 15.61
N GLU A 35 -31.70 -26.66 15.25
CA GLU A 35 -32.97 -27.16 15.80
C GLU A 35 -33.22 -28.63 15.47
N HIS A 36 -32.66 -29.13 14.37
CA HIS A 36 -32.78 -30.53 13.95
C HIS A 36 -31.83 -31.47 14.73
N ILE A 37 -31.03 -30.95 15.67
CA ILE A 37 -30.11 -31.72 16.50
C ILE A 37 -30.76 -31.99 17.86
N PHE A 38 -31.21 -33.23 18.08
CA PHE A 38 -31.95 -33.64 19.28
C PHE A 38 -31.17 -33.56 20.60
N VAL A 39 -29.83 -33.65 20.55
CA VAL A 39 -28.99 -33.67 21.75
C VAL A 39 -28.55 -32.25 22.11
N LYS A 40 -29.13 -31.69 23.18
CA LYS A 40 -28.89 -30.29 23.63
C LYS A 40 -27.41 -29.93 23.81
N ASN A 41 -26.63 -30.80 24.45
CA ASN A 41 -25.20 -30.55 24.69
C ASN A 41 -24.38 -30.56 23.39
N LEU A 42 -24.72 -31.46 22.47
CA LEU A 42 -24.10 -31.54 21.14
C LEU A 42 -24.43 -30.30 20.31
N ARG A 43 -25.70 -29.88 20.33
CA ARG A 43 -26.17 -28.65 19.66
C ARG A 43 -25.38 -27.43 20.11
N ASN A 44 -25.23 -27.22 21.41
CA ASN A 44 -24.48 -26.08 21.94
C ASN A 44 -22.99 -26.14 21.56
N SER A 45 -22.39 -27.33 21.63
CA SER A 45 -20.98 -27.51 21.27
C SER A 45 -20.73 -27.23 19.78
N LEU A 46 -21.61 -27.72 18.91
CA LEU A 46 -21.56 -27.46 17.47
C LEU A 46 -21.79 -25.98 17.16
N ALA A 47 -22.70 -25.32 17.89
CA ALA A 47 -22.90 -23.87 17.78
C ALA A 47 -21.60 -23.10 18.03
N VAL A 48 -20.91 -23.39 19.14
CA VAL A 48 -19.64 -22.75 19.49
C VAL A 48 -18.56 -23.05 18.46
N ILE A 49 -18.38 -24.31 18.06
CA ILE A 49 -17.36 -24.71 17.07
C ILE A 49 -17.59 -23.99 15.74
N PHE A 50 -18.84 -23.92 15.29
CA PHE A 50 -19.19 -23.20 14.07
C PHE A 50 -18.90 -21.71 14.20
N CYS A 51 -19.34 -21.06 15.29
CA CYS A 51 -19.01 -19.65 15.52
C CYS A 51 -17.50 -19.41 15.51
N LEU A 52 -16.70 -20.25 16.17
CA LEU A 52 -15.24 -20.14 16.18
C LEU A 52 -14.64 -20.31 14.78
N LEU A 53 -15.11 -21.30 14.01
CA LEU A 53 -14.64 -21.55 12.64
C LEU A 53 -14.90 -20.35 11.71
N PHE A 54 -16.08 -19.73 11.82
CA PHE A 54 -16.46 -18.59 10.99
C PHE A 54 -15.86 -17.27 11.47
N LEU A 55 -15.58 -17.11 12.77
CA LEU A 55 -14.89 -15.94 13.32
C LEU A 55 -13.38 -15.99 13.10
N PHE A 56 -12.79 -17.18 12.97
CA PHE A 56 -11.34 -17.33 12.82
C PHE A 56 -10.78 -16.54 11.62
N THR A 57 -11.40 -16.67 10.45
CA THR A 57 -10.94 -15.99 9.22
C THR A 57 -10.98 -14.46 9.32
N PRO A 58 -12.09 -13.80 9.69
CA PRO A 58 -12.12 -12.35 9.82
C PRO A 58 -11.19 -11.85 10.94
N LEU A 59 -11.11 -12.53 12.09
CA LEU A 59 -10.17 -12.16 13.14
C LEU A 59 -8.72 -12.24 12.67
N TYR A 60 -8.37 -13.30 11.95
CA TYR A 60 -7.02 -13.46 11.40
C TYR A 60 -6.70 -12.41 10.33
N TRP A 61 -7.70 -12.01 9.54
CA TRP A 61 -7.59 -10.89 8.60
C TRP A 61 -7.34 -9.57 9.33
N ASP A 62 -8.14 -9.26 10.35
CA ASP A 62 -8.01 -8.04 11.14
C ASP A 62 -6.65 -7.95 11.83
N LEU A 63 -6.17 -9.06 12.40
CA LEU A 63 -4.82 -9.15 12.95
C LEU A 63 -3.73 -8.92 11.89
N SER A 64 -3.97 -9.34 10.65
CA SER A 64 -3.03 -9.10 9.54
C SER A 64 -3.00 -7.64 9.10
N LEU A 65 -4.12 -6.89 9.26
CA LEU A 65 -4.16 -5.45 9.01
C LEU A 65 -3.37 -4.63 10.05
N LEU A 66 -3.14 -5.18 11.24
CA LEU A 66 -2.30 -4.55 12.26
C LEU A 66 -0.80 -4.68 11.98
N LYS A 67 -0.39 -5.43 10.96
CA LYS A 67 1.02 -5.55 10.57
C LYS A 67 1.55 -4.20 10.08
N PRO A 68 2.83 -3.87 10.34
CA PRO A 68 3.44 -2.63 9.88
C PRO A 68 3.26 -2.43 8.37
N ASN A 69 3.10 -1.18 7.96
CA ASN A 69 2.94 -0.82 6.56
C ASN A 69 4.30 -0.50 5.92
N THR A 70 4.58 -1.01 4.72
CA THR A 70 5.85 -0.80 4.02
C THR A 70 6.12 0.68 3.73
N TYR A 71 5.08 1.50 3.50
CA TYR A 71 5.25 2.95 3.37
C TYR A 71 5.80 3.58 4.64
N VAL A 72 5.25 3.20 5.80
CA VAL A 72 5.71 3.71 7.10
C VAL A 72 7.13 3.24 7.39
N LEU A 73 7.43 1.97 7.08
CA LEU A 73 8.78 1.43 7.24
C LEU A 73 9.80 2.15 6.35
N ALA A 74 9.46 2.39 5.08
CA ALA A 74 10.29 3.12 4.14
C ALA A 74 10.51 4.57 4.58
N LYS A 75 9.43 5.27 4.97
CA LYS A 75 9.51 6.63 5.51
C LYS A 75 10.46 6.71 6.70
N ASN A 76 10.25 5.87 7.71
CA ASN A 76 11.06 5.89 8.93
C ASN A 76 12.52 5.57 8.62
N TRP A 77 12.78 4.64 7.71
CA TRP A 77 14.13 4.32 7.29
C TRP A 77 14.79 5.50 6.56
N ILE A 78 14.09 6.14 5.62
CA ILE A 78 14.59 7.31 4.89
C ILE A 78 14.94 8.43 5.86
N GLU A 79 14.01 8.79 6.76
CA GLU A 79 14.21 9.86 7.75
C GLU A 79 15.35 9.56 8.74
N SER A 80 15.67 8.29 8.98
CA SER A 80 16.72 7.89 9.91
C SER A 80 18.09 7.68 9.26
N ASN A 81 18.14 7.45 7.94
CA ASN A 81 19.37 7.02 7.24
C ASN A 81 19.83 7.99 6.15
N LEU A 82 18.93 8.79 5.57
CA LEU A 82 19.29 9.76 4.53
C LEU A 82 19.43 11.16 5.14
N PRO A 83 20.54 11.87 4.89
CA PRO A 83 20.69 13.23 5.39
C PRO A 83 19.67 14.18 4.74
N GLY A 84 19.30 15.23 5.46
CA GLY A 84 18.42 16.26 4.91
C GLY A 84 19.08 17.00 3.74
N GLY A 85 18.26 17.44 2.78
CA GLY A 85 18.67 18.14 1.56
C GLY A 85 18.96 17.24 0.36
N GLU A 86 18.99 15.91 0.54
CA GLU A 86 19.23 14.97 -0.55
C GLU A 86 18.14 15.05 -1.63
N MET A 87 18.53 14.84 -2.88
CA MET A 87 17.63 14.83 -4.04
C MET A 87 17.16 13.41 -4.33
N ILE A 88 15.85 13.21 -4.28
CA ILE A 88 15.20 11.90 -4.37
C ILE A 88 14.25 11.89 -5.56
N ILE A 89 14.42 10.93 -6.47
CA ILE A 89 13.41 10.59 -7.48
C ILE A 89 12.41 9.64 -6.83
N ASN A 90 11.14 10.05 -6.75
CA ASN A 90 10.07 9.20 -6.25
C ASN A 90 9.10 8.86 -7.39
N PHE A 91 9.10 7.59 -7.82
CA PHE A 91 8.18 7.12 -8.85
C PHE A 91 6.74 6.97 -8.38
N GLU A 92 6.43 7.29 -7.12
CA GLU A 92 5.08 7.24 -6.58
C GLU A 92 4.11 8.24 -7.21
N LEU A 93 3.03 7.67 -7.77
CA LEU A 93 1.98 8.40 -8.45
C LEU A 93 0.88 8.90 -7.50
N ASP A 94 0.80 8.35 -6.29
CA ASP A 94 -0.37 8.44 -5.40
C ASP A 94 -0.11 9.15 -4.06
N ASN A 95 1.07 9.76 -3.87
CA ASN A 95 1.48 10.45 -2.62
C ASN A 95 1.25 9.63 -1.33
N ARG A 96 1.40 8.30 -1.35
CA ARG A 96 1.19 7.47 -0.15
C ARG A 96 2.45 7.38 0.72
N LEU A 97 3.65 7.38 0.12
CA LEU A 97 4.91 7.63 0.79
C LEU A 97 5.09 9.13 0.96
N ILE A 98 4.58 9.64 2.07
CA ILE A 98 4.69 11.06 2.43
C ILE A 98 6.03 11.28 3.12
N LEU A 99 6.96 11.92 2.43
CA LEU A 99 8.23 12.41 2.99
C LEU A 99 8.12 13.92 3.21
N ASN A 100 9.02 14.52 3.98
CA ASN A 100 9.07 15.98 4.10
C ASN A 100 9.79 16.55 2.87
N GLU A 101 9.05 17.08 1.92
CA GLU A 101 9.58 17.79 0.75
C GLU A 101 10.20 19.11 1.18
N ASN A 102 11.32 19.54 0.62
CA ASN A 102 11.85 20.88 0.85
C ASN A 102 11.07 21.92 0.04
N LYS A 103 11.23 23.20 0.39
CA LYS A 103 10.49 24.30 -0.26
C LYS A 103 10.75 24.38 -1.77
N GLU A 104 11.99 24.12 -2.21
CA GLU A 104 12.39 24.14 -3.62
C GLU A 104 11.64 23.10 -4.46
N SER A 105 11.55 21.86 -3.98
CA SER A 105 10.81 20.80 -4.68
C SER A 105 9.31 21.08 -4.75
N LEU A 106 8.73 21.70 -3.71
CA LEU A 106 7.32 22.12 -3.73
C LEU A 106 7.06 23.27 -4.70
N ILE A 107 7.98 24.23 -4.82
CA ILE A 107 7.90 25.31 -5.81
C ILE A 107 7.92 24.69 -7.21
N LEU A 108 8.89 23.81 -7.50
CA LEU A 108 8.97 23.09 -8.76
C LEU A 108 7.67 22.31 -9.06
N LEU A 109 7.16 21.56 -8.09
CA LEU A 109 5.91 20.81 -8.23
C LEU A 109 4.74 21.74 -8.56
N SER A 110 4.67 22.91 -7.93
CA SER A 110 3.62 23.90 -8.16
C SER A 110 3.69 24.55 -9.55
N GLU A 111 4.90 24.73 -10.09
CA GLU A 111 5.11 25.29 -11.43
C GLU A 111 4.74 24.30 -12.52
N PHE A 112 5.21 23.06 -12.44
CA PHE A 112 5.02 22.06 -13.49
C PHE A 112 3.71 21.27 -13.37
N MET A 113 3.19 21.11 -12.15
CA MET A 113 2.02 20.28 -11.85
C MET A 113 1.11 20.93 -10.79
N PRO A 114 0.56 22.14 -11.02
CA PRO A 114 -0.22 22.88 -10.02
C PRO A 114 -1.45 22.12 -9.49
N LYS A 115 -2.03 21.23 -10.31
CA LYS A 115 -3.18 20.40 -9.93
C LYS A 115 -2.82 19.22 -9.01
N SER A 116 -1.54 18.85 -8.96
CA SER A 116 -1.04 17.76 -8.10
C SER A 116 -0.69 18.25 -6.70
N VAL A 117 -0.63 19.57 -6.47
CA VAL A 117 -0.25 20.12 -5.18
C VAL A 117 -1.34 19.85 -4.14
N SER A 118 -1.01 19.13 -3.08
CA SER A 118 -1.93 18.79 -2.01
C SER A 118 -2.18 19.96 -1.05
N ALA A 119 -3.18 19.83 -0.16
CA ALA A 119 -3.43 20.83 0.87
C ALA A 119 -2.24 20.94 1.87
N ARG A 120 -1.59 19.81 2.17
CA ARG A 120 -0.38 19.75 3.00
C ARG A 120 0.76 20.53 2.35
N GLU A 121 1.03 20.29 1.07
CA GLU A 121 2.11 20.95 0.34
C GLU A 121 1.88 22.47 0.23
N ARG A 122 0.63 22.91 0.00
CA ARG A 122 0.28 24.34 0.05
C ARG A 122 0.56 24.95 1.42
N TYR A 123 0.25 24.25 2.50
CA TYR A 123 0.56 24.72 3.85
C TYR A 123 2.08 24.80 4.07
N LEU A 124 2.83 23.78 3.68
CA LEU A 124 4.29 23.78 3.79
C LEU A 124 4.94 24.95 3.03
N LEU A 125 4.40 25.34 1.87
CA LEU A 125 4.87 26.53 1.13
C LEU A 125 4.71 27.85 1.90
N THR A 126 3.76 27.92 2.83
CA THR A 126 3.53 29.11 3.68
C THR A 126 4.42 29.20 4.91
N LEU A 127 5.11 28.12 5.27
CA LEU A 127 5.99 28.09 6.45
C LEU A 127 7.32 28.81 6.20
N ASP A 128 7.84 29.39 7.27
CA ASP A 128 9.22 29.89 7.35
C ASP A 128 10.21 28.72 7.48
N GLU A 129 11.47 28.92 7.07
CA GLU A 129 12.51 27.88 7.10
C GLU A 129 12.72 27.26 8.49
N LYS A 130 12.54 28.05 9.55
CA LYS A 130 12.70 27.60 10.94
C LYS A 130 11.59 26.68 11.42
N GLU A 131 10.41 26.77 10.82
CA GLU A 131 9.22 25.96 11.17
C GLU A 131 9.10 24.71 10.28
N TYR A 132 9.96 24.62 9.27
CA TYR A 132 9.89 23.57 8.27
C TYR A 132 10.27 22.20 8.88
N PRO A 133 9.49 21.12 8.63
CA PRO A 133 9.80 19.81 9.19
C PRO A 133 11.17 19.30 8.75
N GLN A 134 11.88 18.64 9.67
CA GLN A 134 13.22 18.09 9.46
C GLN A 134 13.24 16.58 9.78
N PRO A 135 14.03 15.77 9.05
CA PRO A 135 14.77 16.15 7.83
C PRO A 135 13.79 16.44 6.69
N ASN A 136 14.21 17.26 5.72
CA ASN A 136 13.49 17.48 4.46
C ASN A 136 14.35 17.13 3.25
N TYR A 137 13.73 16.89 2.10
CA TYR A 137 14.36 16.34 0.91
C TYR A 137 13.86 17.05 -0.34
N PHE A 138 14.70 17.18 -1.36
CA PHE A 138 14.21 17.59 -2.67
C PHE A 138 13.56 16.38 -3.34
N ILE A 139 12.24 16.37 -3.51
CA ILE A 139 11.53 15.20 -4.06
C ILE A 139 10.99 15.50 -5.45
N LEU A 140 11.47 14.73 -6.42
CA LEU A 140 10.94 14.76 -7.78
C LEU A 140 9.90 13.67 -7.97
N TYR A 141 8.64 14.07 -8.08
CA TYR A 141 7.54 13.22 -8.51
C TYR A 141 7.42 13.24 -10.04
N ARG A 142 7.09 12.10 -10.64
CA ARG A 142 6.79 11.98 -12.08
C ARG A 142 7.91 12.56 -12.96
N PRO A 143 9.13 12.02 -12.91
CA PRO A 143 10.25 12.50 -13.72
C PRO A 143 9.92 12.57 -15.22
N GLU A 144 8.98 11.75 -15.71
CA GLU A 144 8.49 11.78 -17.10
C GLU A 144 7.73 13.05 -17.50
N LYS A 145 7.36 13.91 -16.54
CA LYS A 145 6.71 15.21 -16.78
C LYS A 145 7.68 16.38 -16.79
N MET A 146 8.96 16.14 -16.51
CA MET A 146 9.99 17.15 -16.52
C MET A 146 10.57 17.36 -17.94
N PRO A 147 11.20 18.51 -18.21
CA PRO A 147 12.00 18.70 -19.42
C PRO A 147 13.07 17.60 -19.58
N GLU A 148 13.36 17.18 -20.81
CA GLU A 148 14.26 16.04 -21.10
C GLU A 148 15.65 16.18 -20.47
N ASN A 149 16.15 17.42 -20.35
CA ASN A 149 17.44 17.74 -19.77
C ASN A 149 17.40 17.94 -18.24
N PHE A 150 16.24 17.92 -17.60
CA PHE A 150 16.12 18.22 -16.17
C PHE A 150 16.88 17.20 -15.32
N LEU A 151 16.73 15.91 -15.64
CA LEU A 151 17.39 14.84 -14.91
C LEU A 151 18.92 14.85 -15.11
N SER A 152 19.40 15.20 -16.30
CA SER A 152 20.85 15.25 -16.57
C SER A 152 21.52 16.50 -16.01
N GLN A 153 20.76 17.58 -15.77
CA GLN A 153 21.27 18.82 -15.17
C GLN A 153 21.26 18.81 -13.65
N ASN A 154 20.48 17.92 -13.02
CA ASN A 154 20.34 17.84 -11.57
C ASN A 154 20.90 16.51 -11.05
N GLN A 155 21.76 16.57 -10.04
CA GLN A 155 22.37 15.37 -9.47
C GLN A 155 21.45 14.75 -8.42
N PHE A 156 20.65 13.76 -8.84
CA PHE A 156 19.85 12.97 -7.91
C PHE A 156 20.72 11.97 -7.14
N ASN A 157 20.45 11.82 -5.85
CA ASN A 157 21.22 10.97 -4.95
C ASN A 157 20.53 9.62 -4.73
N TYR A 158 19.20 9.61 -4.72
CA TYR A 158 18.41 8.41 -4.45
C TYR A 158 17.24 8.26 -5.42
N LEU A 159 16.80 7.02 -5.60
CA LEU A 159 15.63 6.65 -6.37
C LEU A 159 14.77 5.71 -5.54
N ILE A 160 13.48 6.01 -5.45
CA ILE A 160 12.49 5.19 -4.77
C ILE A 160 11.50 4.67 -5.81
N THR A 161 11.26 3.37 -5.77
CA THR A 161 10.27 2.69 -6.59
C THR A 161 9.42 1.77 -5.73
N TYR A 162 8.22 1.49 -6.22
CA TYR A 162 7.25 0.65 -5.54
C TYR A 162 6.31 0.02 -6.56
N TRP A 163 5.72 -1.12 -6.19
CA TRP A 163 4.73 -1.82 -7.01
C TRP A 163 3.88 -2.76 -6.14
N TRP A 164 2.67 -3.05 -6.58
CA TRP A 164 1.77 -4.03 -5.95
C TRP A 164 1.80 -5.37 -6.66
N THR A 165 2.00 -5.35 -7.99
CA THR A 165 1.91 -6.53 -8.86
C THR A 165 3.21 -6.77 -9.61
N ASN A 166 3.39 -7.99 -10.12
CA ASN A 166 4.54 -8.29 -10.98
C ASN A 166 4.52 -7.47 -12.27
N GLN A 167 3.33 -7.18 -12.82
CA GLN A 167 3.19 -6.34 -14.01
C GLN A 167 3.64 -4.90 -13.73
N GLU A 168 3.25 -4.33 -12.58
CA GLU A 168 3.70 -3.01 -12.16
C GLU A 168 5.22 -2.96 -11.94
N ASN A 169 5.81 -4.04 -11.41
CA ASN A 169 7.26 -4.15 -11.25
C ASN A 169 8.00 -4.02 -12.59
N GLU A 170 7.54 -4.76 -13.61
CA GLU A 170 8.17 -4.69 -14.94
C GLU A 170 8.04 -3.29 -15.57
N ILE A 171 6.89 -2.63 -15.39
CA ILE A 171 6.71 -1.23 -15.82
C ILE A 171 7.66 -0.30 -15.07
N ALA A 172 7.82 -0.50 -13.75
CA ALA A 172 8.72 0.30 -12.94
C ALA A 172 10.17 0.13 -13.38
N LYS A 173 10.64 -1.11 -13.60
CA LYS A 173 11.98 -1.41 -14.13
C LYS A 173 12.22 -0.76 -15.49
N GLU A 174 11.24 -0.81 -16.39
CA GLU A 174 11.35 -0.18 -17.71
C GLU A 174 11.49 1.36 -17.61
N LYS A 175 10.76 1.99 -16.68
CA LYS A 175 10.90 3.43 -16.41
C LYS A 175 12.27 3.76 -15.84
N ILE A 176 12.74 2.95 -14.90
CA ILE A 176 14.06 3.12 -14.26
C ILE A 176 15.19 2.97 -15.28
N SER A 177 15.12 1.96 -16.17
CA SER A 177 16.16 1.72 -17.17
C SER A 177 16.32 2.89 -18.15
N LYS A 178 15.27 3.69 -18.37
CA LYS A 178 15.31 4.88 -19.24
C LYS A 178 16.09 6.05 -18.62
N LEU A 179 16.29 6.05 -17.31
CA LEU A 179 17.03 7.14 -16.63
C LEU A 179 18.55 7.05 -16.82
N ASN A 180 19.07 5.89 -17.24
CA ASN A 180 20.51 5.65 -17.45
C ASN A 180 21.39 5.96 -16.22
N TYR A 181 20.86 5.76 -15.01
CA TYR A 181 21.62 5.85 -13.76
C TYR A 181 22.28 4.52 -13.41
N ASN A 182 23.44 4.60 -12.76
CA ASN A 182 24.02 3.45 -12.08
C ASN A 182 23.38 3.32 -10.70
N LEU A 183 22.60 2.27 -10.48
CA LEU A 183 21.76 2.10 -9.29
C LEU A 183 22.28 0.99 -8.39
N GLU A 184 22.48 1.32 -7.12
CA GLU A 184 22.80 0.36 -6.08
C GLU A 184 21.60 0.22 -5.15
N LEU A 185 21.01 -0.98 -5.07
CA LEU A 185 19.92 -1.26 -4.14
C LEU A 185 20.45 -1.24 -2.70
N ILE A 186 20.03 -0.25 -1.92
CA ILE A 186 20.49 -0.08 -0.52
C ILE A 186 19.47 -0.58 0.50
N GLN A 187 18.17 -0.61 0.15
CA GLN A 187 17.13 -1.06 1.06
C GLN A 187 15.88 -1.55 0.33
N ARG A 188 15.20 -2.55 0.94
CA ARG A 188 13.93 -3.10 0.45
C ARG A 188 12.91 -3.31 1.57
N PHE A 189 11.65 -3.06 1.27
CA PHE A 189 10.51 -3.35 2.15
C PHE A 189 9.47 -4.12 1.35
N TYR A 190 9.42 -5.43 1.56
CA TYR A 190 8.52 -6.31 0.82
C TYR A 190 7.43 -6.85 1.72
N PRO A 191 6.15 -6.74 1.30
CA PRO A 191 5.03 -7.17 2.11
C PRO A 191 4.99 -8.69 2.30
N ASN A 192 5.64 -9.46 1.42
CA ASN A 192 5.78 -10.91 1.46
C ASN A 192 7.05 -11.33 0.67
N GLU A 193 7.25 -12.63 0.48
CA GLU A 193 8.32 -13.13 -0.39
C GLU A 193 8.06 -12.76 -1.86
N VAL A 194 9.13 -12.36 -2.57
CA VAL A 194 9.06 -11.85 -3.94
C VAL A 194 8.38 -12.86 -4.86
N GLY A 195 7.40 -12.38 -5.62
CA GLY A 195 6.70 -13.16 -6.65
C GLY A 195 5.27 -13.56 -6.28
N ILE A 196 4.84 -13.34 -5.03
CA ILE A 196 3.44 -13.50 -4.64
C ILE A 196 2.73 -12.16 -4.83
N ASP A 197 1.85 -12.08 -5.82
CA ASP A 197 1.02 -10.90 -6.06
C ASP A 197 -0.04 -10.77 -4.96
N LEU A 198 -0.05 -9.63 -4.26
CA LEU A 198 -1.00 -9.39 -3.17
C LEU A 198 -2.32 -8.80 -3.64
N THR A 199 -2.39 -8.28 -4.87
CA THR A 199 -3.68 -7.89 -5.45
C THR A 199 -4.58 -9.11 -5.69
N ASP A 200 -3.97 -10.28 -5.82
CA ASP A 200 -4.66 -11.56 -5.83
C ASP A 200 -5.27 -11.94 -4.48
N LEU A 201 -4.98 -11.30 -3.35
CA LEU A 201 -5.75 -11.58 -2.11
C LEU A 201 -7.22 -11.18 -2.24
N VAL A 202 -7.50 -10.08 -2.94
CA VAL A 202 -8.87 -9.61 -3.16
C VAL A 202 -9.52 -10.36 -4.33
N ASN A 203 -8.73 -10.69 -5.35
CA ASN A 203 -9.23 -11.32 -6.58
C ASN A 203 -9.25 -12.86 -6.52
N GLU A 204 -8.38 -13.48 -5.74
CA GLU A 204 -8.22 -14.93 -5.54
C GLU A 204 -8.47 -15.35 -4.09
N MET A 205 -9.71 -15.23 -3.63
CA MET A 205 -10.16 -15.73 -2.32
C MET A 205 -10.21 -17.27 -2.20
N ARG A 206 -9.51 -18.03 -3.06
CA ARG A 206 -9.50 -19.50 -3.03
C ARG A 206 -8.67 -20.05 -1.87
N GLN A 207 -7.60 -19.36 -1.49
CA GLN A 207 -6.67 -19.79 -0.43
C GLN A 207 -6.28 -18.65 0.52
N PRO A 208 -7.25 -17.97 1.15
CA PRO A 208 -6.99 -16.73 1.90
C PRO A 208 -6.05 -16.93 3.08
N LEU A 209 -6.15 -18.07 3.77
CA LEU A 209 -5.30 -18.37 4.93
C LEU A 209 -3.82 -18.55 4.55
N GLN A 210 -3.54 -19.19 3.42
CA GLN A 210 -2.17 -19.39 2.94
C GLN A 210 -1.54 -18.07 2.52
N LEU A 211 -2.30 -17.24 1.80
CA LEU A 211 -1.83 -15.91 1.40
C LEU A 211 -1.57 -15.02 2.62
N LEU A 212 -2.51 -14.95 3.56
CA LEU A 212 -2.39 -14.14 4.78
C LEU A 212 -1.21 -14.56 5.68
N LYS A 213 -0.91 -15.86 5.75
CA LYS A 213 0.23 -16.40 6.51
C LYS A 213 1.57 -15.87 5.99
N ASN A 214 1.67 -15.60 4.68
CA ASN A 214 2.91 -15.16 4.06
C ASN A 214 3.10 -13.63 4.08
N ILE A 215 2.07 -12.87 4.48
CA ILE A 215 2.16 -11.42 4.63
C ILE A 215 3.02 -11.09 5.86
N ARG A 216 4.16 -10.44 5.65
CA ARG A 216 5.02 -9.88 6.69
C ARG A 216 4.65 -8.43 6.99
N TYR A 217 4.35 -7.64 5.96
CA TYR A 217 3.95 -6.23 6.07
C TYR A 217 2.74 -5.95 5.18
N THR A 218 1.98 -4.90 5.51
CA THR A 218 0.94 -4.38 4.61
C THR A 218 1.57 -3.36 3.65
N GLY A 219 0.98 -3.12 2.47
CA GLY A 219 1.50 -2.13 1.50
C GLY A 219 2.15 -2.77 0.27
N PRO A 220 2.72 -1.94 -0.62
CA PRO A 220 3.42 -2.41 -1.82
C PRO A 220 4.82 -2.93 -1.48
N TYR A 221 5.45 -3.56 -2.46
CA TYR A 221 6.90 -3.70 -2.47
C TYR A 221 7.52 -2.31 -2.66
N ILE A 222 8.53 -1.98 -1.87
CA ILE A 222 9.29 -0.72 -2.00
C ILE A 222 10.77 -1.05 -2.06
N GLU A 223 11.47 -0.38 -2.97
CA GLU A 223 12.93 -0.42 -3.07
C GLU A 223 13.49 0.98 -3.10
N ILE A 224 14.64 1.13 -2.45
CA ILE A 224 15.39 2.37 -2.35
C ILE A 224 16.77 2.10 -2.93
N TYR A 225 17.13 2.89 -3.92
CA TYR A 225 18.38 2.83 -4.65
C TYR A 225 19.20 4.08 -4.38
N LYS A 226 20.51 3.90 -4.27
CA LYS A 226 21.50 4.98 -4.37
C LYS A 226 21.92 5.15 -5.82
N ILE A 227 22.02 6.40 -6.27
CA ILE A 227 22.51 6.77 -7.59
C ILE A 227 24.01 7.07 -7.49
N ASN A 228 24.82 6.43 -8.34
CA ASN A 228 26.28 6.57 -8.40
C ASN A 228 26.74 7.31 -9.67
#